data_AF-A0A7X3R7L9-F1
#
_entry.id   AF-A0A7X3R7L9-F1
#
_cell.length_a   1.000
_cell.length_b   1.000
_cell.length_c   1.000
_cell.angle_alpha   90.00
_cell.angle_beta   90.00
_cell.angle_gamma   90.00
#
_symmetry.space_group_name_H-M   'P 1'
#
loop_
_entity.id
_entity.type
_entity.pdbx_description
1 polymer ?
#
loop_
_entity_poly.entity_id
_entity_poly.type
_entity_poly.pdbx_seq_one_letter_code
_entity_poly.pdbx_strand_id
1 'polypeptide(L)'
;MLDGVLTAEPDNEQAAVCLARTWLDEDPGQSLELLKPIEPGTEYHDSAVVLRTIAELFLHLDTPENLEDTPVRPVYVQAIEHLRREEYDLALQRFIEVLEKNRAYDDDGARRSCVAIFGMLGEDHPTTRQYRRAFSNALYA
;
A
#
# COMPACT_ATOMS: atom_id res chain seq x y z
N MET A 1 -20.70 13.92 -2.27
CA MET A 1 -20.70 13.73 -0.81
C MET A 1 -20.99 12.27 -0.54
N LEU A 2 -19.94 11.47 -0.32
CA LEU A 2 -20.04 10.04 0.01
C LEU A 2 -20.32 9.84 1.51
N ASP A 3 -20.14 10.88 2.33
CA ASP A 3 -20.39 10.86 3.79
C ASP A 3 -21.84 10.52 4.15
N GLY A 4 -22.80 10.92 3.29
CA GLY A 4 -24.22 10.62 3.48
C GLY A 4 -24.58 9.15 3.22
N VAL A 5 -23.76 8.41 2.45
CA VAL A 5 -24.04 7.01 2.08
C VAL A 5 -23.69 6.06 3.22
N LEU A 6 -22.56 6.27 3.90
CA LEU A 6 -22.18 5.46 5.07
C LEU A 6 -23.11 5.68 6.28
N THR A 7 -23.78 6.83 6.35
CA THR A 7 -24.79 7.10 7.39
C THR A 7 -26.09 6.32 7.14
N ALA A 8 -26.38 5.95 5.88
CA ALA A 8 -27.58 5.22 5.50
C ALA A 8 -27.34 3.69 5.39
N GLU A 9 -26.13 3.27 5.00
CA GLU A 9 -25.73 1.86 4.85
C GLU A 9 -24.29 1.66 5.37
N PRO A 10 -24.09 1.53 6.69
CA PRO A 10 -22.76 1.32 7.28
C PRO A 10 -22.09 0.00 6.86
N ASP A 11 -22.84 -0.96 6.33
CA ASP A 11 -22.34 -2.23 5.79
C ASP A 11 -22.00 -2.17 4.29
N ASN A 12 -22.03 -0.98 3.67
CA ASN A 12 -21.71 -0.83 2.26
C ASN A 12 -20.19 -0.83 2.05
N GLU A 13 -19.60 -2.03 1.93
CA GLU A 13 -18.16 -2.23 1.73
C GLU A 13 -17.61 -1.47 0.52
N GLN A 14 -18.39 -1.35 -0.55
CA GLN A 14 -18.02 -0.57 -1.72
C GLN A 14 -17.83 0.90 -1.35
N ALA A 15 -18.81 1.49 -0.64
CA ALA A 15 -18.73 2.87 -0.16
C ALA A 15 -17.56 3.07 0.80
N ALA A 16 -17.30 2.10 1.68
CA ALA A 16 -16.17 2.13 2.60
C ALA A 16 -14.82 2.15 1.85
N VAL A 17 -14.63 1.27 0.86
CA VAL A 17 -13.42 1.26 0.01
C VAL A 17 -13.26 2.56 -0.77
N CYS A 18 -14.34 3.07 -1.38
CA CYS A 18 -14.28 4.32 -2.13
C CYS A 18 -13.89 5.50 -1.24
N LEU A 19 -14.48 5.60 -0.04
CA LEU A 19 -14.17 6.69 0.87
C LEU A 19 -12.76 6.55 1.47
N ALA A 20 -12.35 5.33 1.83
CA ALA A 20 -11.00 5.05 2.33
C ALA A 20 -9.92 5.46 1.32
N ARG A 21 -10.16 5.24 0.02
CA ARG A 21 -9.27 5.73 -1.04
C ARG A 21 -9.19 7.25 -1.08
N THR A 22 -10.28 7.98 -0.83
CA THR A 22 -10.26 9.45 -0.77
C THR A 22 -9.47 9.95 0.44
N TRP A 23 -9.58 9.29 1.59
CA TRP A 23 -8.84 9.66 2.80
C TRP A 23 -7.36 9.28 2.78
N LEU A 24 -6.93 8.40 1.87
CA LEU A 24 -5.59 7.83 1.88
C LEU A 24 -4.49 8.90 1.94
N ASP A 25 -4.67 10.02 1.25
CA ASP A 25 -3.72 11.13 1.20
C ASP A 25 -3.90 12.22 2.26
N GLU A 26 -5.08 12.31 2.87
CA GLU A 26 -5.38 13.32 3.89
C GLU A 26 -5.18 12.78 5.30
N ASP A 27 -5.71 11.59 5.56
CA ASP A 27 -5.65 10.88 6.83
C ASP A 27 -5.61 9.36 6.57
N PRO A 28 -4.40 8.77 6.45
CA PRO A 28 -4.24 7.32 6.31
C PRO A 28 -4.85 6.54 7.48
N GLY A 29 -4.87 7.11 8.69
CA GLY A 29 -5.49 6.49 9.86
C GLY A 29 -7.00 6.32 9.69
N GLN A 30 -7.67 7.36 9.20
CA GLN A 30 -9.10 7.31 8.88
C GLN A 30 -9.40 6.30 7.77
N SER A 31 -8.51 6.18 6.77
CA SER A 31 -8.61 5.13 5.75
C SER A 31 -8.61 3.72 6.38
N LEU A 32 -7.72 3.46 7.34
CA LEU A 32 -7.69 2.18 8.06
C LEU A 32 -8.98 1.92 8.84
N GLU A 33 -9.50 2.90 9.58
CA GLU A 33 -10.74 2.77 10.34
C GLU A 33 -11.92 2.37 9.45
N LEU A 34 -12.07 3.03 8.30
CA LEU A 34 -13.13 2.74 7.33
C LEU A 34 -13.04 1.32 6.76
N LEU A 35 -11.82 0.78 6.63
CA LEU A 35 -11.60 -0.54 6.06
C LEU A 35 -11.73 -1.65 7.10
N LYS A 36 -11.65 -1.39 8.41
CA LYS A 36 -11.71 -2.43 9.47
C LYS A 36 -12.85 -3.46 9.33
N PRO A 37 -14.09 -3.08 8.96
CA PRO A 37 -15.20 -4.03 8.91
C PRO A 37 -15.12 -5.03 7.75
N ILE A 38 -14.29 -4.80 6.74
CA ILE A 38 -14.24 -5.64 5.53
C ILE A 38 -13.48 -6.95 5.82
N GLU A 39 -14.22 -8.06 5.92
CA GLU A 39 -13.69 -9.37 6.28
C GLU A 39 -13.03 -10.12 5.11
N PRO A 40 -12.17 -11.11 5.38
CA PRO A 40 -11.68 -12.04 4.36
C PRO A 40 -12.80 -12.76 3.60
N GLY A 41 -12.72 -12.76 2.27
CA GLY A 41 -13.64 -13.48 1.40
C GLY A 41 -14.85 -12.67 0.90
N THR A 42 -14.97 -11.40 1.31
CA THR A 42 -15.97 -10.49 0.74
C THR A 42 -15.50 -9.94 -0.62
N GLU A 43 -16.42 -9.37 -1.41
CA GLU A 43 -16.12 -8.83 -2.75
C GLU A 43 -15.02 -7.74 -2.70
N TYR A 44 -15.01 -6.94 -1.64
CA TYR A 44 -14.12 -5.78 -1.51
C TYR A 44 -12.86 -6.07 -0.69
N HIS A 45 -12.68 -7.30 -0.21
CA HIS A 45 -11.54 -7.68 0.61
C HIS A 45 -10.19 -7.33 -0.01
N ASP A 46 -9.97 -7.69 -1.28
CA ASP A 46 -8.67 -7.48 -1.94
C ASP A 46 -8.38 -5.98 -2.12
N SER A 47 -9.41 -5.19 -2.41
CA SER A 47 -9.31 -3.72 -2.46
C SER A 47 -8.96 -3.15 -1.08
N ALA A 48 -9.58 -3.68 -0.03
CA ALA A 48 -9.28 -3.27 1.35
C ALA A 48 -7.83 -3.62 1.73
N VAL A 49 -7.33 -4.80 1.37
CA VAL A 49 -5.93 -5.19 1.63
C VAL A 49 -4.94 -4.24 0.95
N VAL A 50 -5.20 -3.87 -0.31
CA VAL A 50 -4.37 -2.90 -1.05
C VAL A 50 -4.33 -1.56 -0.31
N LEU A 51 -5.50 -1.01 0.03
CA LEU A 51 -5.59 0.30 0.66
C LEU A 51 -5.03 0.30 2.08
N ARG A 52 -5.27 -0.73 2.89
CA ARG A 52 -4.71 -0.86 4.24
C ARG A 52 -3.18 -0.87 4.19
N THR A 53 -2.60 -1.66 3.29
CA THR A 53 -1.15 -1.73 3.12
C THR A 53 -0.57 -0.34 2.83
N ILE A 54 -1.21 0.44 1.97
CA ILE A 54 -0.69 1.74 1.57
C ILE A 54 -0.91 2.80 2.65
N ALA A 55 -2.02 2.73 3.36
CA ALA A 55 -2.26 3.58 4.52
C ALA A 55 -1.22 3.33 5.62
N GLU A 56 -0.92 2.06 5.93
CA GLU A 56 0.14 1.67 6.87
C GLU A 56 1.51 2.23 6.46
N LEU A 57 1.86 2.13 5.17
CA LEU A 57 3.09 2.72 4.63
C LEU A 57 3.14 4.24 4.88
N PHE A 58 2.04 4.94 4.59
CA PHE A 58 2.00 6.39 4.76
C PHE A 58 2.10 6.83 6.22
N LEU A 59 1.57 6.06 7.17
CA LEU A 59 1.77 6.33 8.60
C LEU A 59 3.24 6.22 9.03
N HIS A 60 4.07 5.44 8.34
CA HIS A 60 5.51 5.40 8.62
C HIS A 60 6.22 6.70 8.24
N LEU A 61 5.66 7.55 7.37
CA LEU A 61 6.25 8.86 7.07
C LEU A 61 6.14 9.83 8.24
N ASP A 62 5.11 9.68 9.06
CA ASP A 62 4.91 10.53 10.25
C ASP A 62 5.79 10.09 11.42
N THR A 63 6.15 8.80 11.47
CA THR A 63 6.95 8.20 12.56
C THR A 63 8.03 7.22 12.05
N PRO A 64 8.97 7.68 11.20
CA PRO A 64 9.99 6.82 10.61
C PRO A 64 10.94 6.18 11.64
N GLU A 65 11.02 6.75 12.85
CA GLU A 65 11.76 6.19 13.98
C GLU A 65 11.19 4.88 14.53
N ASN A 66 9.93 4.56 14.24
CA ASN A 66 9.32 3.28 14.62
C ASN A 66 9.81 2.11 13.75
N LEU A 67 10.42 2.41 12.60
CA LEU A 67 11.03 1.42 11.74
C LEU A 67 12.40 0.99 12.27
N GLU A 68 12.71 -0.30 12.14
CA GLU A 68 13.98 -0.88 12.60
C GLU A 68 15.18 -0.13 11.99
N ASP A 69 16.16 0.22 12.83
CA ASP A 69 17.38 0.92 12.39
C ASP A 69 18.33 -0.03 11.66
N THR A 70 18.06 -0.23 10.37
CA THR A 70 18.90 -1.02 9.48
C THR A 70 19.34 -0.18 8.27
N PRO A 71 20.40 -0.60 7.55
CA PRO A 71 20.85 0.11 6.35
C PRO A 71 19.80 0.25 5.24
N VAL A 72 18.72 -0.56 5.25
CA VAL A 72 17.64 -0.47 4.25
C VAL A 72 16.57 0.55 4.63
N ARG A 73 16.49 1.01 5.88
CA ARG A 73 15.47 1.97 6.35
C ARG A 73 15.38 3.23 5.48
N PRO A 74 16.49 3.92 5.12
CA PRO A 74 16.40 5.12 4.29
C PRO A 74 15.85 4.83 2.88
N VAL A 75 16.18 3.67 2.32
CA VAL A 75 15.68 3.25 1.00
C VAL A 75 14.18 2.94 1.07
N TYR A 76 13.75 2.30 2.14
CA TYR A 76 12.33 2.01 2.39
C TYR A 76 11.50 3.28 2.55
N VAL A 77 11.94 4.22 3.38
CA VAL A 77 11.25 5.52 3.57
C VAL A 77 11.18 6.29 2.24
N GLN A 78 12.26 6.33 1.46
CA GLN A 78 12.23 6.94 0.12
C GLN A 78 11.22 6.26 -0.81
N ALA A 79 11.08 4.94 -0.76
CA ALA A 79 10.09 4.21 -1.54
C ALA A 79 8.66 4.65 -1.21
N ILE A 80 8.37 4.83 0.09
CA ILE A 80 7.08 5.31 0.59
C ILE A 80 6.83 6.76 0.15
N GLU A 81 7.83 7.64 0.23
CA GLU A 81 7.70 9.01 -0.23
C GLU A 81 7.42 9.10 -1.73
N HIS A 82 8.09 8.29 -2.55
CA HIS A 82 7.81 8.20 -3.99
C HIS A 82 6.38 7.71 -4.24
N LEU A 83 5.92 6.71 -3.48
CA LEU A 83 4.54 6.22 -3.58
C LEU A 83 3.53 7.32 -3.25
N ARG A 84 3.77 8.13 -2.20
CA ARG A 84 2.92 9.26 -1.80
C ARG A 84 2.84 10.35 -2.85
N ARG A 85 3.86 10.48 -3.70
CA ARG A 85 3.90 11.41 -4.84
C ARG A 85 3.41 10.79 -6.14
N GLU A 86 2.85 9.58 -6.09
CA GLU A 86 2.42 8.78 -7.25
C GLU A 86 3.56 8.46 -8.24
N GLU A 87 4.81 8.52 -7.80
CA GLU A 87 6.01 8.19 -8.58
C GLU A 87 6.25 6.68 -8.58
N TYR A 88 5.28 5.91 -9.08
CA TYR A 88 5.21 4.45 -8.95
C TYR A 88 6.46 3.72 -9.46
N ASP A 89 7.05 4.18 -10.57
CA ASP A 89 8.31 3.65 -11.10
C ASP A 89 9.45 3.73 -10.06
N LEU A 90 9.63 4.90 -9.43
CA LEU A 90 10.67 5.12 -8.43
C LEU A 90 10.37 4.34 -7.14
N ALA A 91 9.09 4.33 -6.71
CA ALA A 91 8.67 3.57 -5.54
C ALA A 91 8.97 2.07 -5.70
N LEU A 92 8.58 1.47 -6.84
CA LEU A 92 8.80 0.06 -7.11
C LEU A 92 10.29 -0.30 -7.20
N GLN A 93 11.12 0.55 -7.83
CA GLN A 93 12.57 0.35 -7.86
C GLN A 93 13.16 0.27 -6.44
N ARG A 94 12.76 1.19 -5.56
CA ARG A 94 13.26 1.24 -4.18
C ARG A 94 12.74 0.10 -3.32
N PHE A 95 11.47 -0.28 -3.43
CA PHE A 95 10.95 -1.45 -2.72
C PHE A 95 11.63 -2.74 -3.18
N ILE A 96 11.89 -2.91 -4.48
CA ILE A 96 12.65 -4.07 -4.99
C ILE A 96 14.09 -4.07 -4.43
N GLU A 97 14.75 -2.92 -4.36
CA GLU A 97 16.09 -2.80 -3.74
C GLU A 97 16.08 -3.23 -2.26
N VAL A 98 15.05 -2.85 -1.50
CA VAL A 98 14.88 -3.31 -0.11
C VAL A 98 14.65 -4.82 -0.07
N LEU A 99 13.78 -5.34 -0.93
CA LEU A 99 13.46 -6.77 -1.02
C LEU A 99 14.70 -7.64 -1.28
N GLU A 100 15.60 -7.20 -2.17
CA GLU A 100 16.85 -7.89 -2.49
C GLU A 100 17.86 -7.88 -1.34
N LYS A 101 17.86 -6.83 -0.51
CA LYS A 101 18.84 -6.65 0.57
C LYS A 101 18.38 -7.21 1.92
N ASN A 102 17.11 -7.01 2.24
CA ASN A 102 16.49 -7.46 3.48
C ASN A 102 14.99 -7.69 3.27
N ARG A 103 14.66 -8.88 2.77
CA ARG A 103 13.29 -9.27 2.48
C ARG A 103 12.33 -9.14 3.67
N ALA A 104 12.78 -9.49 4.87
CA ALA A 104 11.96 -9.53 6.08
C ALA A 104 11.74 -8.16 6.73
N TYR A 105 12.35 -7.09 6.17
CA TYR A 105 12.22 -5.75 6.72
C TYR A 105 10.75 -5.30 6.75
N ASP A 106 10.33 -4.75 7.89
CA ASP A 106 8.96 -4.27 8.12
C ASP A 106 7.88 -5.34 7.84
N ASP A 107 8.09 -6.56 8.33
CA ASP A 107 7.17 -7.72 8.16
C ASP A 107 6.86 -8.00 6.67
N ASP A 108 7.92 -8.22 5.88
CA ASP A 108 7.84 -8.35 4.41
C ASP A 108 7.24 -7.10 3.74
N GLY A 109 7.39 -5.93 4.37
CA GLY A 109 6.76 -4.67 3.97
C GLY A 109 7.04 -4.32 2.51
N ALA A 110 8.29 -4.44 2.06
CA ALA A 110 8.66 -4.17 0.66
C ALA A 110 7.92 -5.05 -0.35
N ARG A 111 7.75 -6.35 -0.04
CA ARG A 111 6.99 -7.27 -0.89
C ARG A 111 5.51 -6.89 -0.91
N ARG A 112 4.92 -6.61 0.26
CA ARG A 112 3.52 -6.20 0.40
C ARG A 112 3.25 -4.91 -0.36
N SER A 113 4.16 -3.93 -0.29
CA SER A 113 4.08 -2.67 -1.02
C SER A 113 4.04 -2.87 -2.53
N CYS A 114 4.95 -3.67 -3.10
CA CYS A 114 4.93 -3.96 -4.54
C CYS A 114 3.60 -4.59 -4.98
N VAL A 115 3.09 -5.56 -4.23
CA VAL A 115 1.80 -6.21 -4.52
C VAL A 115 0.65 -5.22 -4.43
N ALA A 116 0.63 -4.36 -3.40
CA ALA A 116 -0.40 -3.34 -3.25
C ALA A 116 -0.37 -2.31 -4.38
N ILE A 117 0.81 -1.86 -4.81
CA ILE A 117 0.96 -0.96 -5.97
C ILE A 117 0.43 -1.62 -7.24
N PHE A 118 0.77 -2.88 -7.51
CA PHE A 118 0.23 -3.59 -8.67
C PHE A 118 -1.29 -3.77 -8.60
N GLY A 119 -1.83 -4.06 -7.42
CA GLY A 119 -3.28 -4.15 -7.20
C GLY A 119 -3.97 -2.80 -7.39
N MET A 120 -3.32 -1.70 -6.99
CA MET A 120 -3.86 -0.36 -7.18
C MET A 120 -3.90 0.07 -8.65
N LEU A 121 -2.81 -0.18 -9.38
CA LEU A 121 -2.67 0.22 -10.79
C LEU A 121 -3.43 -0.72 -11.75
N GLY A 122 -3.63 -1.98 -11.35
CA GLY A 122 -4.16 -3.03 -12.20
C GLY A 122 -3.09 -3.72 -13.05
N GLU A 123 -3.45 -4.89 -13.60
CA GLU A 123 -2.52 -5.77 -14.30
C GLU A 123 -2.06 -5.22 -15.66
N ASP A 124 -2.93 -4.48 -16.35
CA ASP A 124 -2.65 -3.91 -17.67
C ASP A 124 -1.84 -2.60 -17.64
N HIS A 125 -1.63 -2.03 -16.45
CA HIS A 125 -0.89 -0.79 -16.31
C HIS A 125 0.56 -0.95 -16.81
N PRO A 126 1.11 -0.01 -17.60
CA PRO A 126 2.48 -0.11 -18.13
C PRO A 126 3.53 -0.35 -17.04
N THR A 127 3.46 0.41 -15.94
CA THR A 127 4.35 0.25 -14.77
C THR A 127 4.24 -1.15 -14.17
N THR A 128 3.02 -1.68 -13.97
CA THR A 128 2.83 -3.06 -13.47
C THR A 128 3.55 -4.07 -14.36
N ARG A 129 3.31 -4.02 -15.68
CA ARG A 129 3.96 -4.94 -16.62
C ARG A 129 5.48 -4.82 -16.64
N GLN A 130 6.00 -3.59 -16.51
CA GLN A 130 7.43 -3.32 -16.49
C GLN A 130 8.14 -3.95 -15.28
N TYR A 131 7.58 -3.80 -14.07
CA TYR A 131 8.26 -4.23 -12.84
C TYR A 131 7.91 -5.64 -12.38
N ARG A 132 6.82 -6.26 -12.85
CA ARG A 132 6.43 -7.63 -12.45
C ARG A 132 7.58 -8.64 -12.58
N ARG A 133 8.38 -8.56 -13.65
CA ARG A 133 9.53 -9.46 -13.85
C ARG A 133 10.66 -9.20 -12.84
N ALA A 134 11.03 -7.94 -12.63
CA ALA A 134 12.06 -7.56 -11.67
C ALA A 134 11.67 -7.96 -10.24
N PHE A 135 10.43 -7.66 -9.85
CA PHE A 135 9.84 -8.10 -8.58
C PHE A 135 9.88 -9.62 -8.41
N SER A 136 9.48 -10.38 -9.42
CA SER A 136 9.50 -11.85 -9.36
C SER A 136 10.92 -12.39 -9.21
N ASN A 137 11.89 -11.82 -9.91
CA ASN A 137 13.29 -12.21 -9.77
C ASN A 137 13.81 -11.95 -8.36
N ALA A 138 13.54 -10.78 -7.79
CA ALA A 138 13.96 -10.41 -6.43
C ALA A 138 13.31 -11.30 -5.35
N LEU A 139 12.10 -11.83 -5.57
CA LEU A 139 11.45 -12.76 -4.63
C LEU A 139 12.10 -14.14 -4.53
N TYR A 140 12.74 -14.59 -5.61
CA TYR A 140 13.32 -15.93 -5.73
C TYR A 140 14.86 -15.93 -5.84
N ALA A 141 15.50 -14.77 -5.70
CA ALA A 141 16.95 -14.62 -5.62
C ALA A 141 17.47 -15.11 -4.26
#